data_AF-A0A0C3Q879-F1
#
_entry.id   AF-A0A0C3Q879-F1
#
_cell.length_a   1.000
_cell.length_b   1.000
_cell.length_c   1.000
_cell.angle_alpha   90.00
_cell.angle_beta   90.00
_cell.angle_gamma   90.00
#
_symmetry.space_group_name_H-M   'P 1'
#
loop_
_entity.id
_entity.type
_entity.pdbx_description
1 polymer ?
#
loop_
_entity_poly.entity_id
_entity_poly.type
_entity_poly.pdbx_seq_one_letter_code
_entity_poly.pdbx_strand_id
1 'polypeptide(L)'
;MQSPTQTTKRELGDALYGPARFETGNILSLPNELLFRVISFLSTGSIRNLMVNRSLRLICEKGLYQSISLSRHPRRSFRLIQTLLLRPDLALLIRDLKIDLGWLHHRPHTPGHVPSTLQPDAPAALLLAKHIQSLSLFGVGDWIWGPDKEALRGVIFKMKLVRLDLPWLHDPHTLYACIMTINGPGRNIGNDWKGDLGDEIRRLLQAQPSLEEFNLPSTSITLKTSSSLQASLRPSDIPNLRSLQATPEVAIAFLPAAAQLKSLNLVVADWNDRLFSEFEAKSAAIRLFIRHFKIRVAYYSRDHQWFWKNLDKIFSLFSNTEQLSVTICCGSLPIAKYVKPAQYYFDMIAENVSVLPWLRKAEVQFQALDRDTPGILEVETQSLLKFRIACSLLETVVDPRKRLWAFRVDHQNARGFAPQLLGQLIEKQPEPGEDLPAREENES
;
A
#
# COMPACT_ATOMS: atom_id res chain seq x y z
N MET A 1 22.20 14.45 -83.55
CA MET A 1 20.85 14.07 -83.09
C MET A 1 20.90 13.82 -81.59
N GLN A 2 20.18 14.67 -80.85
CA GLN A 2 19.64 14.61 -79.48
C GLN A 2 20.52 14.39 -78.22
N SER A 3 20.18 15.24 -77.26
CA SER A 3 20.62 15.47 -75.88
C SER A 3 19.84 14.59 -74.85
N PRO A 4 20.01 14.76 -73.51
CA PRO A 4 19.82 13.75 -72.45
C PRO A 4 18.38 13.64 -71.90
N THR A 5 18.12 12.80 -70.87
CA THR A 5 17.50 13.15 -69.56
C THR A 5 16.96 11.91 -68.79
N GLN A 6 17.08 11.98 -67.47
CA GLN A 6 16.56 11.15 -66.38
C GLN A 6 15.07 10.74 -66.47
N THR A 7 14.71 9.62 -65.84
CA THR A 7 13.55 9.59 -64.91
C THR A 7 13.68 8.47 -63.86
N THR A 8 13.77 8.89 -62.60
CA THR A 8 13.50 8.12 -61.37
C THR A 8 12.00 7.86 -61.17
N LYS A 9 11.63 6.68 -60.65
CA LYS A 9 10.56 6.40 -59.65
C LYS A 9 10.52 4.88 -59.40
N ARG A 10 10.94 4.34 -58.25
CA ARG A 10 10.29 4.33 -56.91
C ARG A 10 9.09 3.39 -56.85
N GLU A 11 9.35 2.10 -56.64
CA GLU A 11 8.39 1.15 -56.05
C GLU A 11 9.12 0.32 -54.98
N LEU A 12 9.21 0.92 -53.79
CA LEU A 12 9.55 0.24 -52.54
C LEU A 12 8.37 0.50 -51.61
N GLY A 13 7.27 -0.19 -51.88
CA GLY A 13 5.99 -0.02 -51.21
C GLY A 13 5.10 -1.15 -51.64
N ASP A 14 5.19 -2.27 -50.89
CA ASP A 14 4.10 -3.26 -50.70
C ASP A 14 4.53 -4.48 -49.87
N ALA A 15 5.80 -4.60 -49.48
CA ALA A 15 6.28 -5.72 -48.65
C ALA A 15 6.05 -5.59 -47.12
N LEU A 16 5.38 -4.53 -46.62
CA LEU A 16 5.25 -4.26 -45.17
C LEU A 16 3.84 -4.45 -44.58
N TYR A 17 2.88 -4.98 -45.35
CA TYR A 17 1.51 -5.26 -44.87
C TYR A 17 1.09 -6.72 -45.05
N GLY A 18 1.99 -7.65 -44.69
CA GLY A 18 1.55 -9.01 -44.35
C GLY A 18 1.08 -9.03 -42.89
N PRO A 19 -0.16 -9.47 -42.56
CA PRO A 19 -0.48 -9.77 -41.16
C PRO A 19 0.51 -10.84 -40.71
N ALA A 20 1.26 -10.55 -39.64
CA ALA A 20 2.07 -11.56 -38.99
C ALA A 20 1.16 -12.74 -38.65
N ARG A 21 1.28 -13.83 -39.41
CA ARG A 21 0.69 -15.11 -39.02
C ARG A 21 1.42 -15.50 -37.75
N PHE A 22 0.86 -15.15 -36.61
CA PHE A 22 1.19 -15.81 -35.36
C PHE A 22 0.80 -17.28 -35.56
N GLU A 23 1.77 -18.12 -35.91
CA GLU A 23 1.66 -19.54 -35.61
C GLU A 23 1.26 -19.61 -34.14
N THR A 24 0.12 -20.24 -33.86
CA THR A 24 -0.42 -20.41 -32.52
C THR A 24 0.53 -21.28 -31.71
N GLY A 25 1.58 -20.65 -31.18
CA GLY A 25 2.54 -21.28 -30.30
C GLY A 25 1.80 -21.85 -29.09
N ASN A 26 1.90 -23.16 -28.90
CA ASN A 26 1.33 -23.83 -27.74
C ASN A 26 1.93 -23.20 -26.48
N ILE A 27 1.10 -22.75 -25.54
CA ILE A 27 1.57 -22.08 -24.32
C ILE A 27 2.56 -22.94 -23.52
N LEU A 28 2.51 -24.27 -23.72
CA LEU A 28 3.42 -25.26 -23.13
C LEU A 28 4.85 -25.23 -23.69
N SER A 29 5.11 -24.53 -24.81
CA SER A 29 6.46 -24.37 -25.36
C SER A 29 7.20 -23.16 -24.77
N LEU A 30 6.54 -22.34 -23.95
CA LEU A 30 7.17 -21.21 -23.28
C LEU A 30 8.09 -21.70 -22.15
N PRO A 31 9.23 -21.02 -21.90
CA PRO A 31 10.02 -21.21 -20.70
C PRO A 31 9.19 -21.05 -19.42
N ASN A 32 9.51 -21.83 -18.39
CA ASN A 32 8.77 -21.84 -17.12
C ASN A 32 8.71 -20.44 -16.47
N GLU A 33 9.74 -19.61 -16.65
CA GLU A 33 9.79 -18.23 -16.15
C GLU A 33 8.75 -17.33 -16.84
N LEU A 34 8.56 -17.52 -18.16
CA LEU A 34 7.57 -16.77 -18.94
C LEU A 34 6.15 -17.26 -18.67
N LEU A 35 5.96 -18.59 -18.58
CA LEU A 35 4.70 -19.20 -18.14
C LEU A 35 4.28 -18.68 -16.77
N PHE A 36 5.22 -18.63 -15.83
CA PHE A 36 4.96 -18.12 -14.49
C PHE A 36 4.52 -16.66 -14.49
N ARG A 37 5.19 -15.80 -15.28
CA ARG A 37 4.79 -14.40 -15.45
C ARG A 37 3.39 -14.29 -16.03
N VAL A 38 3.07 -15.06 -17.06
CA VAL A 38 1.71 -15.07 -17.66
C VAL A 38 0.67 -15.50 -16.62
N ILE A 39 0.93 -16.60 -15.89
CA ILE A 39 0.03 -17.12 -14.85
C ILE A 39 -0.19 -16.08 -13.73
N SER A 40 0.83 -15.32 -13.35
CA SER A 40 0.72 -14.28 -12.32
C SER A 40 -0.25 -13.14 -12.66
N PHE A 41 -0.62 -13.00 -13.95
CA PHE A 41 -1.63 -12.03 -14.41
C PHE A 41 -3.03 -12.63 -14.58
N LEU A 42 -3.19 -13.95 -14.44
CA LEU A 42 -4.47 -14.60 -14.61
C LEU A 42 -5.33 -14.50 -13.33
N SER A 43 -6.65 -14.52 -13.52
CA SER A 43 -7.58 -14.64 -12.39
C SER A 43 -7.41 -15.99 -11.69
N THR A 44 -7.72 -16.06 -10.39
CA THR A 44 -7.70 -17.31 -9.63
C THR A 44 -8.57 -18.41 -10.26
N GLY A 45 -9.73 -18.05 -10.82
CA GLY A 45 -10.59 -18.96 -11.57
C GLY A 45 -9.92 -19.52 -12.83
N SER A 46 -9.25 -18.66 -13.60
CA SER A 46 -8.49 -19.08 -14.79
C SER A 46 -7.32 -19.99 -14.43
N ILE A 47 -6.61 -19.72 -13.34
CA ILE A 47 -5.48 -20.57 -12.91
C ILE A 47 -5.98 -21.96 -12.49
N ARG A 48 -7.12 -22.05 -11.80
CA ARG A 48 -7.74 -23.34 -11.43
C ARG A 48 -8.05 -24.21 -12.65
N ASN A 49 -8.58 -23.61 -13.70
CA ASN A 49 -8.85 -24.33 -14.94
C ASN A 49 -7.57 -24.84 -15.61
N LEU A 50 -6.47 -24.09 -15.49
CA LEU A 50 -5.15 -24.50 -16.00
C LEU A 50 -4.49 -25.61 -15.16
N MET A 51 -4.80 -25.70 -13.88
CA MET A 51 -4.28 -26.75 -12.98
C MET A 51 -4.74 -28.16 -13.36
N VAL A 52 -5.80 -28.29 -14.17
CA VAL A 52 -6.24 -29.58 -14.74
C VAL A 52 -5.14 -30.19 -15.62
N ASN A 53 -4.29 -29.35 -16.22
CA ASN A 53 -3.12 -29.81 -16.95
C ASN A 53 -1.97 -30.14 -15.99
N ARG A 54 -1.59 -31.41 -15.92
CA ARG A 54 -0.52 -31.93 -15.04
C ARG A 54 0.83 -31.21 -15.23
N SER A 55 1.14 -30.79 -16.45
CA SER A 55 2.40 -30.10 -16.78
C SER A 55 2.43 -28.64 -16.31
N LEU A 56 1.27 -28.00 -16.19
CA LEU A 56 1.14 -26.61 -15.71
C LEU A 56 0.87 -26.53 -14.22
N ARG A 57 0.35 -27.60 -13.61
CA ARG A 57 -0.09 -27.64 -12.21
C ARG A 57 0.93 -27.05 -11.24
N LEU A 58 2.19 -27.46 -11.32
CA LEU A 58 3.23 -27.00 -10.37
C LEU A 58 3.56 -25.50 -10.54
N ILE A 59 3.51 -24.99 -11.78
CA ILE A 59 3.72 -23.57 -12.08
C ILE A 59 2.51 -22.75 -11.62
N CYS A 60 1.31 -23.27 -11.84
CA CYS A 60 0.06 -22.70 -11.37
C CYS A 60 -0.01 -22.67 -9.83
N GLU A 61 0.37 -23.74 -9.14
CA GLU A 61 0.46 -23.79 -7.68
C GLU A 61 1.48 -22.77 -7.17
N LYS A 62 2.67 -22.69 -7.77
CA LYS A 62 3.65 -21.66 -7.43
C LYS A 62 3.08 -20.25 -7.63
N GLY A 63 2.36 -20.00 -8.72
CA GLY A 63 1.78 -18.70 -9.02
C GLY A 63 0.67 -18.30 -8.06
N LEU A 64 -0.18 -19.26 -7.67
CA LEU A 64 -1.27 -19.06 -6.71
C LEU A 64 -0.77 -18.77 -5.29
N TYR A 65 0.24 -19.52 -4.84
CA TYR A 65 0.71 -19.44 -3.46
C TYR A 65 1.83 -18.42 -3.24
N GLN A 66 2.46 -17.89 -4.29
CA GLN A 66 3.53 -16.89 -4.15
C GLN A 66 3.08 -15.65 -3.37
N SER A 67 1.90 -15.13 -3.69
CA SER A 67 1.35 -13.91 -3.08
C SER A 67 -0.09 -14.14 -2.64
N ILE A 68 -0.29 -14.29 -1.33
CA ILE A 68 -1.60 -14.52 -0.72
C ILE A 68 -2.02 -13.25 0.04
N SER A 69 -3.23 -12.78 -0.23
CA SER A 69 -3.80 -11.62 0.44
C SER A 69 -5.19 -11.98 0.97
N LEU A 70 -5.36 -11.89 2.28
CA LEU A 70 -6.56 -12.27 3.04
C LEU A 70 -6.84 -11.25 4.16
N SER A 71 -6.51 -9.98 3.93
CA SER A 71 -6.49 -8.87 4.90
C SER A 71 -7.80 -8.55 5.62
N ARG A 72 -8.93 -9.08 5.17
CA ARG A 72 -10.27 -8.91 5.77
C ARG A 72 -11.04 -10.22 5.89
N HIS A 73 -10.32 -11.34 5.81
CA HIS A 73 -10.91 -12.67 5.73
C HIS A 73 -10.35 -13.57 6.84
N PRO A 74 -10.76 -13.35 8.10
CA PRO A 74 -10.22 -14.09 9.23
C PRO A 74 -10.49 -15.59 9.12
N ARG A 75 -11.69 -15.98 8.64
CA ARG A 75 -12.02 -17.40 8.39
C ARG A 75 -11.16 -18.05 7.31
N ARG A 76 -10.88 -17.34 6.21
CA ARG A 76 -10.04 -17.87 5.10
C ARG A 76 -8.58 -17.99 5.53
N SER A 77 -8.12 -17.01 6.28
CA SER A 77 -6.77 -17.01 6.84
C SER A 77 -6.59 -18.13 7.89
N PHE A 78 -7.58 -18.40 8.74
CA PHE A 78 -7.59 -19.57 9.63
C PHE A 78 -7.44 -20.89 8.84
N ARG A 79 -8.22 -21.07 7.77
CA ARG A 79 -8.14 -22.25 6.89
C ARG A 79 -6.79 -22.34 6.17
N LEU A 80 -6.21 -21.22 5.77
CA LEU A 80 -4.87 -21.18 5.19
C LEU A 80 -3.85 -21.73 6.20
N ILE A 81 -3.87 -21.23 7.44
CA ILE A 81 -2.97 -21.72 8.51
C ILE A 81 -3.11 -23.23 8.71
N GLN A 82 -4.33 -23.77 8.77
CA GLN A 82 -4.56 -25.22 8.81
C GLN A 82 -3.95 -25.93 7.60
N THR A 83 -4.16 -25.36 6.41
CA THR A 83 -3.61 -25.91 5.16
C THR A 83 -2.09 -25.93 5.18
N LEU A 84 -1.42 -24.87 5.67
CA LEU A 84 0.04 -24.83 5.75
C LEU A 84 0.62 -25.86 6.72
N LEU A 85 -0.08 -26.15 7.82
CA LEU A 85 0.29 -27.22 8.74
C LEU A 85 0.17 -28.61 8.09
N LEU A 86 -0.87 -28.82 7.28
CA LEU A 86 -1.11 -30.09 6.57
C LEU A 86 -0.28 -30.24 5.29
N ARG A 87 0.12 -29.13 4.68
CA ARG A 87 0.89 -29.05 3.42
C ARG A 87 2.07 -28.08 3.58
N PRO A 88 3.13 -28.50 4.30
CA PRO A 88 4.33 -27.67 4.49
C PRO A 88 5.03 -27.30 3.17
N ASP A 89 4.88 -28.12 2.14
CA ASP A 89 5.38 -27.85 0.79
C ASP A 89 4.80 -26.56 0.20
N LEU A 90 3.52 -26.28 0.44
CA LEU A 90 2.86 -25.04 -0.02
C LEU A 90 3.34 -23.83 0.77
N ALA A 91 3.66 -24.00 2.07
CA ALA A 91 4.17 -22.92 2.91
C ALA A 91 5.50 -22.35 2.39
N LEU A 92 6.34 -23.21 1.80
CA LEU A 92 7.61 -22.80 1.20
C LEU A 92 7.45 -21.98 -0.08
N LEU A 93 6.29 -22.02 -0.75
CA LEU A 93 6.04 -21.26 -1.97
C LEU A 93 5.71 -19.78 -1.68
N ILE A 94 5.25 -19.48 -0.46
CA ILE A 94 4.77 -18.15 -0.08
C ILE A 94 5.93 -17.17 0.06
N ARG A 95 5.83 -16.05 -0.65
CA ARG A 95 6.75 -14.89 -0.56
C ARG A 95 6.05 -13.68 0.05
N ASP A 96 4.80 -13.44 -0.35
CA ASP A 96 3.99 -12.33 0.14
C ASP A 96 2.75 -12.86 0.84
N LEU A 97 2.58 -12.49 2.11
CA LEU A 97 1.48 -12.96 2.94
C LEU A 97 0.79 -11.79 3.63
N LYS A 98 -0.50 -11.61 3.37
CA LYS A 98 -1.38 -10.74 4.16
C LYS A 98 -2.47 -11.57 4.81
N ILE A 99 -2.50 -11.58 6.14
CA ILE A 99 -3.41 -12.42 6.92
C ILE A 99 -4.11 -11.59 7.99
N ASP A 100 -5.34 -11.96 8.30
CA ASP A 100 -6.20 -11.27 9.27
C ASP A 100 -6.42 -12.10 10.51
N LEU A 101 -5.45 -12.10 11.42
CA LEU A 101 -5.41 -12.91 12.64
C LEU A 101 -6.58 -12.66 13.62
N GLY A 102 -7.61 -11.90 13.27
CA GLY A 102 -8.76 -11.58 14.14
C GLY A 102 -9.52 -12.78 14.70
N TRP A 103 -9.33 -13.99 14.17
CA TRP A 103 -9.83 -15.23 14.81
C TRP A 103 -9.09 -15.59 16.12
N LEU A 104 -7.91 -15.04 16.36
CA LEU A 104 -7.20 -15.15 17.65
C LEU A 104 -7.87 -14.32 18.74
N HIS A 105 -8.74 -13.37 18.36
CA HIS A 105 -9.64 -12.72 19.30
C HIS A 105 -10.89 -13.57 19.46
N HIS A 106 -10.94 -14.36 20.53
CA HIS A 106 -12.20 -14.97 20.98
C HIS A 106 -13.15 -13.85 21.41
N ARG A 107 -14.00 -13.37 20.51
CA ARG A 107 -15.34 -13.01 20.98
C ARG A 107 -15.96 -14.33 21.45
N PRO A 108 -16.63 -14.35 22.62
CA PRO A 108 -17.41 -15.52 23.00
C PRO A 108 -18.30 -15.81 21.81
N HIS A 109 -18.10 -16.98 21.20
CA HIS A 109 -19.11 -17.50 20.31
C HIS A 109 -20.41 -17.46 21.11
N THR A 110 -21.51 -17.06 20.47
CA THR A 110 -22.83 -17.13 21.08
C THR A 110 -22.94 -18.47 21.82
N PRO A 111 -23.32 -18.46 23.11
CA PRO A 111 -23.27 -19.66 23.94
C PRO A 111 -24.02 -20.79 23.24
N GLY A 112 -23.31 -21.88 22.91
CA GLY A 112 -23.84 -23.00 22.12
C GLY A 112 -23.04 -23.39 20.87
N HIS A 113 -22.02 -22.62 20.46
CA HIS A 113 -21.09 -23.03 19.40
C HIS A 113 -19.73 -23.43 19.98
N VAL A 114 -19.59 -24.73 20.25
CA VAL A 114 -18.27 -25.36 20.41
C VAL A 114 -17.51 -25.16 19.08
N PRO A 115 -16.26 -24.67 19.09
CA PRO A 115 -15.46 -24.65 17.88
C PRO A 115 -15.33 -26.09 17.38
N SER A 116 -15.90 -26.39 16.22
CA SER A 116 -15.91 -27.74 15.64
C SER A 116 -14.51 -28.24 15.22
N THR A 117 -13.46 -27.42 15.38
CA THR A 117 -12.06 -27.78 15.07
C THR A 117 -11.10 -27.19 16.11
N LEU A 118 -10.03 -27.94 16.43
CA LEU A 118 -8.89 -27.43 17.22
C LEU A 118 -8.37 -26.13 16.60
N GLN A 119 -8.11 -25.12 17.44
CA GLN A 119 -7.46 -23.91 16.98
C GLN A 119 -6.04 -24.26 16.52
N PRO A 120 -5.68 -23.99 15.25
CA PRO A 120 -4.35 -24.30 14.74
C PRO A 120 -3.33 -23.39 15.41
N ASP A 121 -2.15 -23.95 15.68
CA ASP A 121 -0.98 -23.21 16.13
C ASP A 121 -0.48 -22.30 14.98
N ALA A 122 -1.00 -21.08 14.93
CA ALA A 122 -0.64 -20.09 13.92
C ALA A 122 0.88 -19.79 13.89
N PRO A 123 1.57 -19.63 15.04
CA PRO A 123 3.03 -19.57 15.08
C PRO A 123 3.71 -20.76 14.37
N ALA A 124 3.27 -22.00 14.63
CA ALA A 124 3.87 -23.18 13.99
C ALA A 124 3.72 -23.16 12.46
N ALA A 125 2.57 -22.74 11.93
CA ALA A 125 2.35 -22.64 10.49
C ALA A 125 3.25 -21.58 9.84
N LEU A 126 3.42 -20.43 10.49
CA LEU A 126 4.27 -19.35 10.00
C LEU A 126 5.76 -19.73 10.00
N LEU A 127 6.20 -20.58 10.94
CA LEU A 127 7.56 -21.14 10.94
C LEU A 127 7.85 -22.04 9.72
N LEU A 128 6.81 -22.68 9.16
CA LEU A 128 6.96 -23.50 7.94
C LEU A 128 7.18 -22.61 6.71
N ALA A 129 6.65 -21.40 6.70
CA ALA A 129 6.75 -20.45 5.60
C ALA A 129 8.08 -19.66 5.64
N LYS A 130 9.21 -20.37 5.58
CA LYS A 130 10.58 -19.83 5.69
C LYS A 130 10.97 -18.81 4.63
N HIS A 131 10.18 -18.68 3.57
CA HIS A 131 10.48 -17.89 2.39
C HIS A 131 9.69 -16.58 2.29
N ILE A 132 8.84 -16.29 3.29
CA ILE A 132 8.12 -15.02 3.37
C ILE A 132 9.11 -13.86 3.43
N GLN A 133 8.92 -12.90 2.53
CA GLN A 133 9.67 -11.65 2.44
C GLN A 133 8.77 -10.44 2.72
N SER A 134 7.48 -10.53 2.41
CA SER A 134 6.49 -9.51 2.75
C SER A 134 5.44 -10.09 3.68
N LEU A 135 5.27 -9.48 4.86
CA LEU A 135 4.25 -9.87 5.83
C LEU A 135 3.33 -8.69 6.16
N SER A 136 2.02 -8.94 6.16
CA SER A 136 1.02 -7.99 6.65
C SER A 136 0.08 -8.65 7.66
N LEU A 137 -0.05 -8.03 8.83
CA LEU A 137 -0.83 -8.57 9.96
C LEU A 137 -2.04 -7.68 10.25
N PHE A 138 -3.24 -8.23 10.03
CA PHE A 138 -4.51 -7.60 10.37
C PHE A 138 -5.16 -8.30 11.56
N GLY A 139 -6.14 -7.63 12.15
CA GLY A 139 -7.09 -8.23 13.08
C GLY A 139 -6.58 -8.50 14.48
N VAL A 140 -5.29 -8.31 14.78
CA VAL A 140 -4.73 -8.44 16.14
C VAL A 140 -3.87 -7.23 16.45
N GLY A 141 -4.42 -6.27 17.18
CA GLY A 141 -3.77 -4.99 17.45
C GLY A 141 -2.71 -5.02 18.55
N ASP A 142 -2.71 -6.03 19.40
CA ASP A 142 -1.85 -6.17 20.58
C ASP A 142 -0.70 -7.17 20.37
N TRP A 143 -0.54 -7.74 19.18
CA TRP A 143 0.36 -8.89 18.95
C TRP A 143 1.83 -8.70 19.37
N ILE A 144 2.33 -7.47 19.39
CA ILE A 144 3.71 -7.16 19.74
C ILE A 144 3.94 -7.06 21.26
N TRP A 145 2.92 -6.71 22.03
CA TRP A 145 3.04 -6.44 23.48
C TRP A 145 2.12 -7.31 24.35
N GLY A 146 1.16 -8.00 23.75
CA GLY A 146 0.23 -8.91 24.40
C GLY A 146 0.94 -10.15 24.97
N PRO A 147 0.70 -10.50 26.24
CA PRO A 147 1.43 -11.58 26.92
C PRO A 147 1.10 -12.97 26.39
N ASP A 148 -0.04 -13.17 25.73
CA ASP A 148 -0.44 -14.44 25.12
C ASP A 148 0.05 -14.59 23.67
N LYS A 149 0.81 -13.61 23.16
CA LYS A 149 1.30 -13.57 21.78
C LYS A 149 2.82 -13.74 21.67
N GLU A 150 3.50 -14.13 22.75
CA GLU A 150 4.96 -14.28 22.77
C GLU A 150 5.47 -15.26 21.71
N ALA A 151 4.77 -16.38 21.50
CA ALA A 151 5.12 -17.36 20.48
C ALA A 151 5.05 -16.74 19.07
N LEU A 152 3.96 -16.02 18.76
CA LEU A 152 3.78 -15.33 17.48
C LEU A 152 4.85 -14.27 17.26
N ARG A 153 5.10 -13.43 18.28
CA ARG A 153 6.17 -12.42 18.27
C ARG A 153 7.53 -13.05 18.02
N GLY A 154 7.87 -14.12 18.74
CA GLY A 154 9.14 -14.84 18.59
C GLY A 154 9.33 -15.45 17.20
N VAL A 155 8.26 -15.86 16.52
CA VAL A 155 8.31 -16.33 15.12
C VAL A 155 8.57 -15.18 14.17
N ILE A 156 7.81 -14.09 14.28
CA ILE A 156 7.94 -12.92 13.39
C ILE A 156 9.34 -12.31 13.51
N PHE A 157 9.88 -12.20 14.73
CA PHE A 157 11.22 -11.66 14.97
C PHE A 157 12.32 -12.49 14.31
N LYS A 158 12.09 -13.79 14.05
CA LYS A 158 13.07 -14.66 13.37
C LYS A 158 12.93 -14.67 11.84
N MET A 159 11.88 -14.04 11.30
CA MET A 159 11.70 -13.94 9.85
C MET A 159 12.73 -13.00 9.24
N LYS A 160 12.99 -13.16 7.93
CA LYS A 160 13.87 -12.29 7.14
C LYS A 160 13.04 -11.48 6.18
N LEU A 161 12.35 -10.47 6.71
CA LEU A 161 11.42 -9.67 5.93
C LEU A 161 12.16 -8.56 5.18
N VAL A 162 11.67 -8.30 3.96
CA VAL A 162 11.97 -7.11 3.16
C VAL A 162 10.87 -6.07 3.36
N ARG A 163 9.64 -6.52 3.59
CA ARG A 163 8.48 -5.67 3.83
C ARG A 163 7.68 -6.13 5.04
N LEU A 164 7.31 -5.17 5.89
CA LEU A 164 6.44 -5.41 7.03
C LEU A 164 5.33 -4.35 7.10
N ASP A 165 4.10 -4.83 7.04
CA ASP A 165 2.89 -4.01 7.12
C ASP A 165 2.15 -4.32 8.43
N LEU A 166 2.07 -3.32 9.30
CA LEU A 166 1.35 -3.33 10.57
C LEU A 166 0.13 -2.39 10.50
N PRO A 167 -0.87 -2.72 9.68
CA PRO A 167 -2.05 -1.88 9.44
C PRO A 167 -2.87 -1.63 10.70
N TRP A 168 -2.80 -2.52 11.67
CA TRP A 168 -3.59 -2.47 12.89
C TRP A 168 -2.68 -2.78 14.08
N LEU A 169 -2.07 -1.73 14.65
CA LEU A 169 -1.29 -1.80 15.88
C LEU A 169 -1.91 -0.85 16.91
N HIS A 170 -2.39 -1.39 18.01
CA HIS A 170 -2.97 -0.61 19.10
C HIS A 170 -1.90 -0.26 20.12
N ASP A 171 -1.83 1.03 20.44
CA ASP A 171 -0.97 1.50 21.51
C ASP A 171 -1.64 1.18 22.86
N PRO A 172 -0.94 0.45 23.76
CA PRO A 172 -1.47 0.08 25.05
C PRO A 172 -1.78 1.28 25.94
N HIS A 173 -1.28 2.48 25.64
CA HIS A 173 -1.52 3.70 26.41
C HIS A 173 -2.76 4.49 25.95
N THR A 174 -3.57 3.93 25.04
CA THR A 174 -4.84 4.53 24.63
C THR A 174 -6.01 4.02 25.48
N LEU A 175 -7.02 4.87 25.67
CA LEU A 175 -8.28 4.51 26.37
C LEU A 175 -9.07 3.39 25.67
N TYR A 176 -8.77 3.12 24.40
CA TYR A 176 -9.41 2.09 23.57
C TYR A 176 -8.57 0.82 23.43
N ALA A 177 -7.44 0.71 24.16
CA ALA A 177 -6.60 -0.47 24.17
C ALA A 177 -7.26 -1.60 24.98
N CYS A 178 -7.91 -2.52 24.27
CA CYS A 178 -8.44 -3.75 24.84
C CYS A 178 -7.47 -4.90 24.58
N ILE A 179 -7.03 -5.62 25.61
CA ILE A 179 -6.53 -6.99 25.40
C ILE A 179 -7.75 -7.89 25.32
N MET A 180 -7.92 -8.52 24.16
CA MET A 180 -8.90 -9.59 23.98
C MET A 180 -8.26 -10.89 24.46
N THR A 181 -8.36 -11.17 25.76
CA THR A 181 -7.79 -12.38 26.36
C THR A 181 -8.54 -13.63 25.95
N ILE A 182 -7.81 -14.74 25.74
CA ILE A 182 -8.33 -16.05 25.32
C ILE A 182 -9.39 -16.61 26.30
N ASN A 183 -9.37 -16.23 27.58
CA ASN A 183 -10.19 -16.83 28.65
C ASN A 183 -10.95 -15.82 29.54
N GLY A 184 -11.32 -14.64 29.04
CA GLY A 184 -12.04 -13.67 29.88
C GLY A 184 -12.66 -12.50 29.13
N PRO A 185 -13.57 -11.74 29.78
CA PRO A 185 -14.05 -10.49 29.21
C PRO A 185 -12.84 -9.60 28.96
N GLY A 186 -12.70 -9.09 27.73
CA GLY A 186 -11.55 -8.30 27.31
C GLY A 186 -11.22 -7.26 28.39
N ARG A 187 -10.02 -7.37 28.96
CA ARG A 187 -9.59 -6.44 30.01
C ARG A 187 -9.04 -5.19 29.33
N ASN A 188 -9.56 -4.05 29.73
CA ASN A 188 -8.92 -2.76 29.45
C ASN A 188 -7.61 -2.71 30.23
N ILE A 189 -6.51 -3.13 29.59
CA ILE A 189 -5.16 -3.13 30.18
C ILE A 189 -4.47 -1.78 29.96
N GLY A 190 -5.20 -0.78 29.43
CA GLY A 190 -4.70 0.57 29.16
C GLY A 190 -3.78 1.16 30.25
N ASN A 191 -4.03 0.78 31.51
CA ASN A 191 -3.26 1.22 32.68
C ASN A 191 -2.35 0.16 33.33
N ASP A 192 -2.50 -1.13 33.01
CA ASP A 192 -1.78 -2.23 33.68
C ASP A 192 -0.50 -2.65 32.93
N TRP A 193 -0.39 -2.35 31.64
CA TRP A 193 0.82 -2.64 30.88
C TRP A 193 1.91 -1.60 31.16
N LYS A 194 2.99 -2.04 31.81
CA LYS A 194 4.13 -1.20 32.22
C LYS A 194 5.30 -1.19 31.22
N GLY A 195 5.14 -1.84 30.07
CA GLY A 195 6.19 -1.90 29.05
C GLY A 195 6.35 -0.60 28.27
N ASP A 196 7.23 -0.64 27.27
CA ASP A 196 7.47 0.45 26.33
C ASP A 196 7.26 -0.05 24.89
N LEU A 197 6.21 0.46 24.22
CA LEU A 197 5.85 -0.02 22.88
C LEU A 197 6.87 0.47 21.86
N GLY A 198 7.51 1.62 22.11
CA GLY A 198 8.58 2.13 21.27
C GLY A 198 9.78 1.20 21.27
N ASP A 199 10.16 0.69 22.44
CA ASP A 199 11.26 -0.28 22.55
C ASP A 199 10.91 -1.63 21.89
N GLU A 200 9.67 -2.11 22.02
CA GLU A 200 9.23 -3.33 21.33
C GLU A 200 9.23 -3.19 19.80
N ILE A 201 8.77 -2.05 19.27
CA ILE A 201 8.88 -1.73 17.84
C ILE A 201 10.36 -1.67 17.41
N ARG A 202 11.21 -1.04 18.22
CA ARG A 202 12.65 -0.97 17.93
C ARG A 202 13.30 -2.35 17.90
N ARG A 203 13.02 -3.22 18.86
CA ARG A 203 13.52 -4.61 18.89
C ARG A 203 13.07 -5.41 17.67
N LEU A 204 11.81 -5.22 17.25
CA LEU A 204 11.29 -5.79 16.01
C LEU A 204 12.11 -5.31 14.81
N LEU A 205 12.40 -4.01 14.69
CA LEU A 205 13.20 -3.47 13.60
C LEU A 205 14.63 -4.01 13.61
N GLN A 206 15.28 -4.10 14.77
CA GLN A 206 16.61 -4.69 14.94
C GLN A 206 16.66 -6.16 14.50
N ALA A 207 15.57 -6.89 14.73
CA ALA A 207 15.46 -8.27 14.29
C ALA A 207 15.27 -8.42 12.76
N GLN A 208 15.03 -7.32 12.04
CA GLN A 208 14.75 -7.27 10.60
C GLN A 208 15.79 -6.43 9.83
N PRO A 209 17.08 -6.83 9.78
CA PRO A 209 18.12 -6.03 9.12
C PRO A 209 17.94 -5.88 7.60
N SER A 210 17.17 -6.77 6.97
CA SER A 210 16.85 -6.74 5.54
C SER A 210 15.63 -5.88 5.18
N LEU A 211 15.01 -5.23 6.17
CA LEU A 211 13.76 -4.49 5.95
C LEU A 211 14.00 -3.25 5.09
N GLU A 212 13.34 -3.20 3.93
CA GLU A 212 13.34 -2.07 3.01
C GLU A 212 12.04 -1.25 3.08
N GLU A 213 10.91 -1.88 3.43
CA GLU A 213 9.60 -1.25 3.53
C GLU A 213 8.95 -1.50 4.90
N PHE A 214 8.59 -0.42 5.61
CA PHE A 214 7.86 -0.50 6.87
C PHE A 214 6.59 0.34 6.82
N ASN A 215 5.43 -0.29 7.02
CA ASN A 215 4.14 0.38 6.95
C ASN A 215 3.39 0.26 8.28
N LEU A 216 3.33 1.35 9.04
CA LEU A 216 2.62 1.48 10.31
C LEU A 216 1.58 2.62 10.21
N PRO A 217 0.50 2.46 9.42
CA PRO A 217 -0.49 3.53 9.21
C PRO A 217 -1.41 3.78 10.42
N SER A 218 -1.22 3.06 11.52
CA SER A 218 -2.11 3.11 12.69
C SER A 218 -2.11 4.50 13.32
N THR A 219 -3.29 5.14 13.37
CA THR A 219 -3.48 6.46 13.99
C THR A 219 -3.62 6.40 15.51
N SER A 220 -3.54 5.20 16.12
CA SER A 220 -3.67 5.04 17.57
C SER A 220 -2.33 5.10 18.32
N ILE A 221 -1.21 5.37 17.66
CA ILE A 221 0.08 5.51 18.35
C ILE A 221 0.10 6.81 19.17
N THR A 222 0.42 6.70 20.46
CA THR A 222 0.42 7.83 21.40
C THR A 222 1.72 8.60 21.36
N LEU A 223 1.68 9.84 21.88
CA LEU A 223 2.87 10.68 22.07
C LEU A 223 3.94 10.00 22.94
N LYS A 224 3.54 9.15 23.90
CA LYS A 224 4.49 8.43 24.75
C LYS A 224 5.32 7.44 23.93
N THR A 225 4.66 6.64 23.09
CA THR A 225 5.32 5.68 22.20
C THR A 225 6.16 6.39 21.14
N SER A 226 5.66 7.46 20.53
CA SER A 226 6.46 8.23 19.55
C SER A 226 7.70 8.88 20.17
N SER A 227 7.58 9.40 21.40
CA SER A 227 8.71 9.99 22.13
C SER A 227 9.77 8.93 22.48
N SER A 228 9.35 7.72 22.89
CA SER A 228 10.26 6.61 23.15
C SER A 228 11.02 6.19 21.88
N LEU A 229 10.32 6.05 20.75
CA LEU A 229 10.95 5.77 19.45
C LEU A 229 11.96 6.86 19.09
N GLN A 230 11.59 8.13 19.24
CA GLN A 230 12.46 9.26 18.90
C GLN A 230 13.73 9.28 19.76
N ALA A 231 13.65 8.88 21.03
CA ALA A 231 14.78 8.84 21.95
C ALA A 231 15.71 7.64 21.73
N SER A 232 15.20 6.53 21.18
CA SER A 232 15.90 5.24 21.19
C SER A 232 16.30 4.72 19.81
N LEU A 233 15.57 5.07 18.74
CA LEU A 233 15.78 4.54 17.40
C LEU A 233 17.10 5.04 16.80
N ARG A 234 17.92 4.12 16.29
CA ARG A 234 19.25 4.41 15.72
C ARG A 234 19.33 3.99 14.25
N PRO A 235 20.25 4.57 13.47
CA PRO A 235 20.46 4.15 12.08
C PRO A 235 20.80 2.66 11.91
N SER A 236 21.49 2.06 12.89
CA SER A 236 21.81 0.63 12.90
C SER A 236 20.58 -0.27 13.03
N ASP A 237 19.46 0.24 13.55
CA ASP A 237 18.25 -0.54 13.76
C ASP A 237 17.47 -0.73 12.44
N ILE A 238 17.69 0.14 11.44
CA ILE A 238 16.98 0.14 10.15
C ILE A 238 17.91 0.49 8.96
N PRO A 239 19.00 -0.27 8.75
CA PRO A 239 20.08 0.13 7.83
C PRO A 239 19.66 0.23 6.36
N ASN A 240 18.60 -0.50 5.96
CA ASN A 240 18.17 -0.62 4.57
C ASN A 240 16.79 0.01 4.29
N LEU A 241 16.21 0.73 5.25
CA LEU A 241 14.85 1.25 5.09
C LEU A 241 14.78 2.32 3.99
N ARG A 242 13.98 2.05 2.96
CA ARG A 242 13.79 2.88 1.76
C ARG A 242 12.39 3.45 1.66
N SER A 243 11.39 2.79 2.21
CA SER A 243 10.00 3.24 2.22
C SER A 243 9.39 3.15 3.62
N LEU A 244 8.77 4.25 4.05
CA LEU A 244 8.06 4.34 5.33
C LEU A 244 6.63 4.82 5.09
N GLN A 245 5.65 4.12 5.64
CA GLN A 245 4.29 4.64 5.83
C GLN A 245 3.99 4.77 7.32
N ALA A 246 3.65 5.97 7.78
CA ALA A 246 3.38 6.23 9.20
C ALA A 246 2.54 7.50 9.39
N THR A 247 2.05 7.75 10.62
CA THR A 247 1.57 9.09 10.98
C THR A 247 2.75 10.06 11.11
N PRO A 248 2.54 11.39 11.03
CA PRO A 248 3.63 12.35 11.16
C PRO A 248 4.42 12.20 12.48
N GLU A 249 3.76 11.98 13.61
CA GLU A 249 4.37 11.83 14.94
C GLU A 249 5.35 10.66 14.98
N VAL A 250 4.97 9.54 14.36
CA VAL A 250 5.82 8.36 14.26
C VAL A 250 6.92 8.59 13.23
N ALA A 251 6.60 9.16 12.07
CA ALA A 251 7.56 9.40 10.99
C ALA A 251 8.75 10.26 11.45
N ILE A 252 8.50 11.27 12.29
CA ILE A 252 9.54 12.14 12.88
C ILE A 252 10.63 11.32 13.59
N ALA A 253 10.27 10.24 14.29
CA ALA A 253 11.24 9.38 14.97
C ALA A 253 12.15 8.63 13.98
N PHE A 254 11.65 8.31 12.78
CA PHE A 254 12.39 7.57 11.77
C PHE A 254 13.30 8.44 10.90
N LEU A 255 12.97 9.72 10.67
CA LEU A 255 13.76 10.58 9.78
C LEU A 255 15.27 10.57 10.13
N PRO A 256 15.69 10.73 11.41
CA PRO A 256 17.11 10.73 11.78
C PRO A 256 17.79 9.38 11.64
N ALA A 257 17.03 8.29 11.76
CA ALA A 257 17.55 6.93 11.69
C ALA A 257 17.59 6.38 10.24
N ALA A 258 16.66 6.80 9.38
CA ALA A 258 16.47 6.24 8.04
C ALA A 258 17.21 7.05 6.95
N ALA A 259 18.55 7.03 6.96
CA ALA A 259 19.35 7.83 6.01
C ALA A 259 19.12 7.47 4.52
N GLN A 260 18.67 6.25 4.22
CA GLN A 260 18.40 5.77 2.85
C GLN A 260 16.94 5.94 2.41
N LEU A 261 16.11 6.63 3.21
CA LEU A 261 14.70 6.79 2.91
C LEU A 261 14.50 7.55 1.59
N LYS A 262 13.78 6.93 0.64
CA LYS A 262 13.47 7.48 -0.68
C LYS A 262 11.97 7.68 -0.88
N SER A 263 11.14 7.00 -0.09
CA SER A 263 9.69 7.01 -0.16
C SER A 263 9.11 7.26 1.22
N LEU A 264 8.25 8.27 1.33
CA LEU A 264 7.55 8.60 2.57
C LEU A 264 6.06 8.71 2.29
N ASN A 265 5.26 7.98 3.06
CA ASN A 265 3.80 7.97 2.98
C ASN A 265 3.19 8.36 4.32
N LEU A 266 2.77 9.62 4.43
CA LEU A 266 2.18 10.15 5.66
C LEU A 266 0.68 9.88 5.71
N VAL A 267 0.23 9.21 6.77
CA VAL A 267 -1.19 9.06 7.09
C VAL A 267 -1.57 10.16 8.08
N VAL A 268 -2.26 11.16 7.57
CA VAL A 268 -2.54 12.41 8.25
C VAL A 268 -3.95 12.38 8.82
N ALA A 269 -4.05 12.36 10.15
CA ALA A 269 -5.29 12.59 10.89
C ALA A 269 -5.41 14.04 11.36
N ASP A 270 -4.30 14.64 11.81
CA ASP A 270 -4.24 16.01 12.31
C ASP A 270 -2.86 16.63 12.01
N TRP A 271 -2.81 17.94 11.79
CA TRP A 271 -1.58 18.75 11.72
C TRP A 271 -1.80 20.05 12.48
N ASN A 272 -0.77 20.46 13.21
CA ASN A 272 -0.71 21.76 13.85
C ASN A 272 0.70 22.36 13.71
N ASP A 273 0.83 23.65 14.04
CA ASP A 273 2.10 24.38 13.92
C ASP A 273 3.23 23.73 14.72
N ARG A 274 2.93 23.12 15.88
CA ARG A 274 3.93 22.45 16.72
C ARG A 274 4.49 21.22 16.01
N LEU A 275 3.63 20.36 15.49
CA LEU A 275 4.01 19.14 14.76
C LEU A 275 4.79 19.49 13.49
N PHE A 276 4.33 20.51 12.76
CA PHE A 276 5.04 21.01 11.57
C PHE A 276 6.45 21.48 11.92
N SER A 277 6.59 22.35 12.93
CA SER A 277 7.88 22.92 13.32
C SER A 277 8.89 21.85 13.72
N GLU A 278 8.43 20.81 14.44
CA GLU A 278 9.28 19.68 14.80
C GLU A 278 9.72 18.87 13.56
N PHE A 279 8.79 18.62 12.64
CA PHE A 279 9.06 17.91 11.39
C PHE A 279 10.05 18.69 10.51
N GLU A 280 9.87 20.01 10.39
CA GLU A 280 10.77 20.92 9.68
C GLU A 280 12.18 20.90 10.28
N ALA A 281 12.30 21.07 11.60
CA ALA A 281 13.60 21.06 12.27
C ALA A 281 14.36 19.75 12.06
N LYS A 282 13.68 18.60 12.11
CA LYS A 282 14.30 17.29 11.91
C LYS A 282 14.66 17.05 10.45
N SER A 283 13.74 17.31 9.52
CA SER A 283 13.99 17.12 8.08
C SER A 283 15.13 17.99 7.56
N ALA A 284 15.22 19.25 7.99
CA ALA A 284 16.29 20.18 7.60
C ALA A 284 17.68 19.71 8.05
N ALA A 285 17.78 19.06 9.22
CA ALA A 285 19.05 18.60 9.77
C ALA A 285 19.67 17.42 8.98
N ILE A 286 18.86 16.60 8.32
CA ILE A 286 19.28 15.29 7.78
C ILE A 286 19.46 15.32 6.25
N ARG A 287 18.92 16.33 5.56
CA ARG A 287 18.96 16.48 4.09
C ARG A 287 18.50 15.21 3.36
N LEU A 288 17.35 14.66 3.75
CA LEU A 288 16.79 13.46 3.13
C LEU A 288 16.42 13.69 1.65
N PHE A 289 16.70 12.69 0.81
CA PHE A 289 16.34 12.69 -0.61
C PHE A 289 15.06 11.88 -0.84
N ILE A 290 13.94 12.40 -0.34
CA ILE A 290 12.62 11.81 -0.60
C ILE A 290 12.23 12.09 -2.05
N ARG A 291 12.18 11.03 -2.86
CA ARG A 291 11.76 11.09 -4.28
C ARG A 291 10.28 10.80 -4.46
N HIS A 292 9.71 9.97 -3.58
CA HIS A 292 8.31 9.59 -3.61
C HIS A 292 7.65 10.10 -2.33
N PHE A 293 6.77 11.08 -2.45
CA PHE A 293 6.05 11.63 -1.32
C PHE A 293 4.55 11.36 -1.48
N LYS A 294 3.98 10.64 -0.51
CA LYS A 294 2.57 10.33 -0.47
C LYS A 294 1.96 10.89 0.80
N ILE A 295 0.77 11.48 0.68
CA ILE A 295 0.01 11.99 1.81
C ILE A 295 -1.40 11.42 1.72
N ARG A 296 -1.90 10.86 2.81
CA ARG A 296 -3.28 10.37 2.93
C ARG A 296 -3.97 11.17 4.01
N VAL A 297 -4.90 12.03 3.62
CA VAL A 297 -5.59 12.97 4.52
C VAL A 297 -6.94 12.37 4.92
N ALA A 298 -7.14 12.10 6.20
CA ALA A 298 -8.36 11.52 6.72
C ALA A 298 -9.30 12.61 7.26
N TYR A 299 -10.52 12.68 6.71
CA TYR A 299 -11.56 13.65 7.09
C TYR A 299 -12.29 13.24 8.39
N TYR A 300 -11.59 13.29 9.53
CA TYR A 300 -12.20 13.04 10.84
C TYR A 300 -12.03 14.19 11.85
N SER A 301 -11.06 15.10 11.65
CA SER A 301 -10.75 16.18 12.60
C SER A 301 -11.29 17.55 12.16
N ARG A 302 -11.56 18.44 13.13
CA ARG A 302 -12.00 19.83 12.90
C ARG A 302 -10.89 20.69 12.28
N ASP A 303 -9.63 20.26 12.39
CA ASP A 303 -8.43 21.06 12.09
C ASP A 303 -7.80 20.73 10.72
N HIS A 304 -8.44 19.93 9.88
CA HIS A 304 -7.99 19.66 8.51
C HIS A 304 -7.81 20.95 7.66
N GLN A 305 -8.44 22.06 8.04
CA GLN A 305 -8.23 23.35 7.37
C GLN A 305 -6.80 23.87 7.47
N TRP A 306 -6.10 23.60 8.59
CA TRP A 306 -4.71 24.02 8.74
C TRP A 306 -3.84 23.37 7.66
N PHE A 307 -4.02 22.05 7.45
CA PHE A 307 -3.28 21.29 6.44
C PHE A 307 -3.47 21.88 5.04
N TRP A 308 -4.72 22.11 4.62
CA TRP A 308 -5.01 22.63 3.28
C TRP A 308 -4.50 24.07 3.07
N LYS A 309 -4.44 24.89 4.12
CA LYS A 309 -3.89 26.26 4.07
C LYS A 309 -2.37 26.33 4.04
N ASN A 310 -1.67 25.26 4.39
CA ASN A 310 -0.21 25.22 4.53
C ASN A 310 0.42 24.10 3.66
N LEU A 311 -0.21 23.75 2.53
CA LEU A 311 0.29 22.70 1.63
C LEU A 311 1.68 23.03 1.08
N ASP A 312 1.92 24.29 0.73
CA ASP A 312 3.22 24.81 0.31
C ASP A 312 4.32 24.50 1.33
N LYS A 313 4.06 24.74 2.63
CA LYS A 313 4.99 24.45 3.71
C LYS A 313 5.25 22.95 3.83
N ILE A 314 4.22 22.12 3.71
CA ILE A 314 4.37 20.66 3.82
C ILE A 314 5.15 20.10 2.63
N PHE A 315 4.89 20.60 1.42
CA PHE A 315 5.61 20.18 0.22
C PHE A 315 7.07 20.66 0.24
N SER A 316 7.35 21.85 0.79
CA SER A 316 8.71 22.39 0.87
C SER A 316 9.65 21.57 1.77
N LEU A 317 9.10 20.81 2.74
CA LEU A 317 9.86 19.84 3.55
C LEU A 317 10.67 18.84 2.68
N PHE A 318 10.16 18.53 1.48
CA PHE A 318 10.75 17.56 0.56
C PHE A 318 10.78 18.06 -0.88
N SER A 319 11.48 19.17 -1.11
CA SER A 319 11.61 19.81 -2.43
C SER A 319 12.20 18.93 -3.54
N ASN A 320 12.90 17.84 -3.19
CA ASN A 320 13.45 16.85 -4.13
C ASN A 320 12.43 15.80 -4.62
N THR A 321 11.14 15.96 -4.29
CA THR A 321 10.09 15.02 -4.68
C THR A 321 9.94 14.96 -6.20
N GLU A 322 10.07 13.75 -6.76
CA GLU A 322 9.84 13.45 -8.18
C GLU A 322 8.41 12.94 -8.43
N GLN A 323 7.82 12.28 -7.44
CA GLN A 323 6.47 11.72 -7.50
C GLN A 323 5.66 12.10 -6.27
N LEU A 324 4.55 12.83 -6.47
CA LEU A 324 3.62 13.23 -5.43
C LEU A 324 2.31 12.46 -5.56
N SER A 325 1.83 11.86 -4.48
CA SER A 325 0.49 11.22 -4.43
C SER A 325 -0.30 11.77 -3.24
N VAL A 326 -1.41 12.44 -3.49
CA VAL A 326 -2.30 12.96 -2.43
C VAL A 326 -3.60 12.17 -2.47
N THR A 327 -3.88 11.43 -1.40
CA THR A 327 -5.12 10.68 -1.21
C THR A 327 -6.02 11.41 -0.22
N ILE A 328 -7.22 11.76 -0.65
CA ILE A 328 -8.24 12.38 0.18
C ILE A 328 -9.19 11.26 0.62
N CYS A 329 -9.20 10.95 1.92
CA CYS A 329 -10.06 9.93 2.51
C CYS A 329 -11.24 10.59 3.21
N CYS A 330 -12.40 10.57 2.57
CA CYS A 330 -13.66 11.05 3.12
C CYS A 330 -14.32 9.91 3.91
N GLY A 331 -14.22 9.97 5.24
CA GLY A 331 -14.75 8.96 6.14
C GLY A 331 -16.29 8.86 6.16
N SER A 332 -16.81 7.76 6.72
CA SER A 332 -18.22 7.39 6.83
C SER A 332 -19.05 8.20 7.83
N LEU A 333 -18.62 9.39 8.24
CA LEU A 333 -19.37 10.20 9.21
C LEU A 333 -20.56 10.88 8.50
N PRO A 334 -21.70 11.10 9.18
CA PRO A 334 -22.89 11.74 8.61
C PRO A 334 -22.68 13.24 8.27
N ILE A 335 -21.44 13.72 8.31
CA ILE A 335 -20.99 15.08 7.96
C ILE A 335 -20.73 15.21 6.44
N ALA A 336 -21.10 14.20 5.64
CA ALA A 336 -21.00 14.17 4.18
C ALA A 336 -21.56 15.44 3.47
N LYS A 337 -22.44 16.20 4.13
CA LYS A 337 -22.99 17.49 3.63
C LYS A 337 -21.95 18.61 3.43
N TYR A 338 -20.71 18.47 3.90
CA TYR A 338 -19.69 19.53 3.80
C TYR A 338 -18.42 19.14 3.01
N VAL A 339 -18.40 17.95 2.40
CA VAL A 339 -17.24 17.54 1.59
C VAL A 339 -17.25 18.35 0.28
N LYS A 340 -16.13 19.01 -0.02
CA LYS A 340 -15.99 19.77 -1.27
C LYS A 340 -15.78 18.79 -2.44
N PRO A 341 -16.17 19.16 -3.67
CA PRO A 341 -15.88 18.37 -4.86
C PRO A 341 -14.37 18.15 -5.04
N ALA A 342 -13.97 17.09 -5.73
CA ALA A 342 -12.57 16.76 -5.98
C ALA A 342 -11.82 17.92 -6.69
N GLN A 343 -12.52 18.66 -7.55
CA GLN A 343 -12.05 19.89 -8.19
C GLN A 343 -11.43 20.88 -7.19
N TYR A 344 -12.08 21.13 -6.04
CA TYR A 344 -11.61 22.08 -5.03
C TYR A 344 -10.24 21.68 -4.48
N TYR A 345 -10.07 20.41 -4.09
CA TYR A 345 -8.80 19.92 -3.57
C TYR A 345 -7.73 19.83 -4.64
N PHE A 346 -8.13 19.46 -5.85
CA PHE A 346 -7.23 19.38 -6.99
C PHE A 346 -6.62 20.75 -7.30
N ASP A 347 -7.43 21.82 -7.33
CA ASP A 347 -6.96 23.19 -7.49
C ASP A 347 -6.04 23.62 -6.34
N MET A 348 -6.41 23.34 -5.09
CA MET A 348 -5.57 23.66 -3.93
C MET A 348 -4.17 23.01 -4.03
N ILE A 349 -4.10 21.74 -4.46
CA ILE A 349 -2.82 21.08 -4.67
C ILE A 349 -2.07 21.75 -5.83
N ALA A 350 -2.75 21.98 -6.96
CA ALA A 350 -2.16 22.62 -8.15
C ALA A 350 -1.51 23.98 -7.86
N GLU A 351 -2.11 24.76 -6.96
CA GLU A 351 -1.63 26.10 -6.59
C GLU A 351 -0.38 26.05 -5.70
N ASN A 352 -0.16 24.95 -4.98
CA ASN A 352 0.93 24.79 -4.01
C ASN A 352 2.10 23.92 -4.50
N VAL A 353 1.97 23.18 -5.62
CA VAL A 353 3.03 22.29 -6.12
C VAL A 353 4.26 23.02 -6.70
N SER A 354 4.20 24.34 -6.90
CA SER A 354 5.32 25.13 -7.43
C SER A 354 6.60 25.03 -6.58
N VAL A 355 6.48 24.70 -5.30
CA VAL A 355 7.61 24.46 -4.38
C VAL A 355 8.33 23.12 -4.62
N LEU A 356 7.82 22.28 -5.53
CA LEU A 356 8.38 20.99 -5.93
C LEU A 356 8.97 21.07 -7.36
N PRO A 357 10.17 21.64 -7.53
CA PRO A 357 10.75 21.89 -8.85
C PRO A 357 11.05 20.61 -9.64
N TRP A 358 11.30 19.49 -8.94
CA TRP A 358 11.66 18.20 -9.55
C TRP A 358 10.47 17.30 -9.84
N LEU A 359 9.24 17.78 -9.60
CA LEU A 359 8.05 16.96 -9.74
C LEU A 359 7.81 16.55 -11.19
N ARG A 360 7.83 15.23 -11.45
CA ARG A 360 7.55 14.63 -12.75
C ARG A 360 6.18 13.97 -12.81
N LYS A 361 5.70 13.42 -11.69
CA LYS A 361 4.42 12.72 -11.63
C LYS A 361 3.60 13.20 -10.44
N ALA A 362 2.34 13.55 -10.69
CA ALA A 362 1.39 13.86 -9.63
C ALA A 362 0.18 12.93 -9.72
N GLU A 363 -0.33 12.48 -8.59
CA GLU A 363 -1.53 11.69 -8.48
C GLU A 363 -2.42 12.26 -7.39
N VAL A 364 -3.69 12.52 -7.71
CA VAL A 364 -4.70 12.93 -6.74
C VAL A 364 -5.78 11.87 -6.69
N GLN A 365 -5.89 11.18 -5.56
CA GLN A 365 -6.89 10.14 -5.34
C GLN A 365 -7.99 10.65 -4.42
N PHE A 366 -9.24 10.33 -4.75
CA PHE A 366 -10.39 10.63 -3.91
C PHE A 366 -11.04 9.31 -3.48
N GLN A 367 -10.99 9.01 -2.19
CA GLN A 367 -11.61 7.84 -1.58
C GLN A 367 -12.84 8.31 -0.79
N ALA A 368 -13.99 8.38 -1.47
CA ALA A 368 -15.29 8.62 -0.86
C ALA A 368 -16.16 7.35 -0.91
N LEU A 369 -16.97 7.15 0.13
CA LEU A 369 -17.98 6.09 0.20
C LEU A 369 -19.16 6.34 -0.73
N ASP A 370 -19.48 7.61 -0.98
CA ASP A 370 -20.61 8.02 -1.83
C ASP A 370 -20.10 8.41 -3.22
N ARG A 371 -19.81 7.40 -4.06
CA ARG A 371 -19.37 7.59 -5.45
C ARG A 371 -20.50 8.08 -6.36
N ASP A 372 -21.73 8.10 -5.85
CA ASP A 372 -22.95 8.26 -6.66
C ASP A 372 -23.38 9.72 -6.83
N THR A 373 -22.67 10.68 -6.20
CA THR A 373 -22.91 12.11 -6.46
C THR A 373 -22.32 12.51 -7.82
N PRO A 374 -23.13 12.93 -8.81
CA PRO A 374 -22.64 13.31 -10.13
C PRO A 374 -21.66 14.48 -10.04
N GLY A 375 -20.55 14.40 -10.79
CA GLY A 375 -19.54 15.47 -10.82
C GLY A 375 -18.58 15.52 -9.63
N ILE A 376 -18.77 14.72 -8.57
CA ILE A 376 -17.95 14.82 -7.35
C ILE A 376 -16.47 14.54 -7.59
N LEU A 377 -16.15 13.70 -8.58
CA LEU A 377 -14.78 13.34 -8.98
C LEU A 377 -14.28 14.15 -10.19
N GLU A 378 -15.11 14.99 -10.80
CA GLU A 378 -14.73 15.67 -12.03
C GLU A 378 -13.70 16.76 -11.77
N VAL A 379 -12.78 16.87 -12.74
CA VAL A 379 -11.73 17.87 -12.75
C VAL A 379 -11.71 18.53 -14.12
N GLU A 380 -11.70 19.86 -14.11
CA GLU A 380 -11.63 20.68 -15.31
C GLU A 380 -10.23 20.66 -15.93
N THR A 381 -10.19 20.70 -17.27
CA THR A 381 -8.94 20.74 -18.05
C THR A 381 -8.07 21.94 -17.69
N GLN A 382 -8.66 23.07 -17.29
CA GLN A 382 -7.92 24.25 -16.86
C GLN A 382 -7.09 24.00 -15.60
N SER A 383 -7.55 23.15 -14.69
CA SER A 383 -6.81 22.82 -13.46
C SER A 383 -5.64 21.87 -13.72
N LEU A 384 -5.76 20.97 -14.70
CA LEU A 384 -4.61 20.19 -15.18
C LEU A 384 -3.51 21.12 -15.73
N LEU A 385 -3.90 22.18 -16.43
CA LEU A 385 -2.96 23.18 -16.90
C LEU A 385 -2.30 23.97 -15.76
N LYS A 386 -3.03 24.30 -14.68
CA LYS A 386 -2.44 24.93 -13.48
C LYS A 386 -1.28 24.10 -12.92
N PHE A 387 -1.47 22.78 -12.78
CA PHE A 387 -0.41 21.85 -12.36
C PHE A 387 0.83 21.93 -13.26
N ARG A 388 0.62 21.89 -14.58
CA ARG A 388 1.73 21.92 -15.55
C ARG A 388 2.48 23.24 -15.57
N ILE A 389 1.78 24.35 -15.33
CA ILE A 389 2.37 25.69 -15.26
C ILE A 389 3.16 25.86 -13.96
N ALA A 390 2.63 25.36 -12.84
CA ALA A 390 3.32 25.38 -11.56
C ALA A 390 4.60 24.53 -11.55
N CYS A 391 4.61 23.39 -12.26
CA CYS A 391 5.75 22.47 -12.34
C CYS A 391 6.21 22.26 -13.79
N SER A 392 7.33 22.89 -14.17
CA SER A 392 7.85 22.85 -15.54
C SER A 392 8.32 21.47 -16.02
N LEU A 393 8.68 20.57 -15.09
CA LEU A 393 9.14 19.20 -15.36
C LEU A 393 8.02 18.15 -15.28
N LEU A 394 6.77 18.55 -15.05
CA LEU A 394 5.67 17.62 -14.88
C LEU A 394 5.35 16.88 -16.18
N GLU A 395 5.51 15.56 -16.15
CA GLU A 395 5.29 14.66 -17.29
C GLU A 395 3.85 14.15 -17.30
N THR A 396 3.35 13.70 -16.15
CA THR A 396 2.03 13.03 -16.05
C THR A 396 1.25 13.43 -14.80
N VAL A 397 -0.07 13.51 -14.94
CA VAL A 397 -1.00 13.70 -13.83
C VAL A 397 -2.08 12.62 -13.85
N VAL A 398 -2.31 11.98 -12.72
CA VAL A 398 -3.47 11.11 -12.51
C VAL A 398 -4.52 11.86 -11.70
N ASP A 399 -5.70 12.02 -12.28
CA ASP A 399 -6.79 12.74 -11.63
C ASP A 399 -7.66 11.83 -10.73
N PRO A 400 -8.60 12.40 -9.97
CA PRO A 400 -9.49 11.65 -9.08
C PRO A 400 -10.36 10.57 -9.76
N ARG A 401 -10.60 10.67 -11.07
CA ARG A 401 -11.30 9.63 -11.87
C ARG A 401 -10.35 8.56 -12.39
N LYS A 402 -9.09 8.59 -11.96
CA LYS A 402 -8.01 7.69 -12.38
C LYS A 402 -7.69 7.82 -13.86
N ARG A 403 -7.94 8.99 -14.44
CA ARG A 403 -7.54 9.29 -15.81
C ARG A 403 -6.08 9.72 -15.80
N LEU A 404 -5.27 9.09 -16.65
CA LEU A 404 -3.87 9.44 -16.85
C LEU A 404 -3.76 10.51 -17.92
N TRP A 405 -3.27 11.68 -17.53
CA TRP A 405 -3.03 12.82 -18.40
C TRP A 405 -1.54 13.01 -18.62
N ALA A 406 -1.16 13.38 -19.83
CA ALA A 406 0.17 13.85 -20.19
C ALA A 406 0.08 15.24 -20.85
N PHE A 407 1.19 15.95 -20.96
CA PHE A 407 1.21 17.30 -21.50
C PHE A 407 2.03 17.36 -22.78
N ARG A 408 1.43 17.86 -23.86
CA ARG A 408 2.13 18.19 -25.11
C ARG A 408 2.43 19.68 -25.14
N VAL A 409 3.55 20.02 -25.77
CA VAL A 409 3.83 21.42 -26.13
C VAL A 409 2.83 21.81 -27.21
N ASP A 410 2.11 22.91 -26.98
CA ASP A 410 1.17 23.47 -27.93
C ASP A 410 1.54 24.92 -28.19
N HIS A 411 2.09 25.18 -29.38
CA HIS A 411 2.55 26.50 -29.81
C HIS A 411 1.40 27.46 -30.13
N GLN A 412 0.16 26.97 -30.22
CA GLN A 412 -1.03 27.79 -30.49
C GLN A 412 -1.73 28.23 -29.20
N ASN A 413 -1.44 27.58 -28.08
CA ASN A 413 -2.04 27.92 -26.79
C ASN A 413 -1.19 28.97 -26.07
N ALA A 414 -1.80 30.04 -25.54
CA ALA A 414 -1.08 31.14 -24.87
C ALA A 414 -0.26 30.67 -23.65
N ARG A 415 -0.60 29.50 -23.10
CA ARG A 415 0.09 28.86 -21.96
C ARG A 415 1.12 27.79 -22.38
N GLY A 416 1.31 27.56 -23.68
CA GLY A 416 2.36 26.70 -24.24
C GLY A 416 2.16 25.19 -24.11
N PHE A 417 1.09 24.73 -23.45
CA PHE A 417 0.83 23.30 -23.20
C PHE A 417 -0.63 22.93 -23.47
N ALA A 418 -0.86 21.71 -23.96
CA ALA A 418 -2.17 21.10 -24.09
C ALA A 418 -2.19 19.75 -23.35
N PRO A 419 -3.15 19.52 -22.43
CA PRO A 419 -3.29 18.24 -21.75
C PRO A 419 -3.91 17.21 -22.70
N GLN A 420 -3.31 16.02 -22.73
CA GLN A 420 -3.75 14.88 -23.51
C GLN A 420 -4.13 13.74 -22.56
N LEU A 421 -5.34 13.22 -22.71
CA LEU A 421 -5.78 12.00 -22.04
C LEU A 421 -5.11 10.79 -22.69
N LEU A 422 -4.32 10.03 -21.92
CA LEU A 422 -3.69 8.79 -22.39
C LEU A 422 -4.57 7.56 -22.15
N GLY A 423 -5.41 7.59 -21.12
CA GLY A 423 -6.31 6.48 -20.80
C GLY A 423 -6.78 6.52 -19.36
N GLN A 424 -7.51 5.48 -18.95
CA GLN A 424 -7.98 5.30 -17.58
C GLN A 424 -7.20 4.17 -16.92
N LEU A 425 -6.69 4.42 -15.71
CA LEU A 425 -6.04 3.39 -14.91
C LEU A 425 -7.12 2.49 -14.32
N ILE A 426 -7.08 1.21 -14.73
CA ILE A 426 -7.97 0.18 -14.20
C ILE A 426 -7.59 -0.06 -12.73
N GLU A 427 -8.56 0.02 -11.81
CA GLU A 427 -8.38 -0.48 -10.45
C GLU A 427 -7.99 -1.95 -10.55
N LYS A 428 -6.90 -2.38 -9.87
CA LYS A 428 -6.83 -3.78 -9.44
C LYS A 428 -8.17 -4.05 -8.78
N GLN A 429 -8.97 -4.96 -9.35
CA GLN A 429 -10.27 -5.29 -8.80
C GLN A 429 -10.07 -5.53 -7.29
N PRO A 430 -10.92 -4.95 -6.42
CA PRO A 430 -10.96 -5.42 -5.04
C PRO A 430 -11.09 -6.94 -5.13
N GLU A 431 -10.28 -7.65 -4.35
CA GLU A 431 -10.21 -9.12 -4.39
C GLU A 431 -11.62 -9.69 -4.57
N PRO A 432 -11.85 -10.55 -5.58
CA PRO A 432 -13.16 -11.14 -5.76
C PRO A 432 -13.57 -11.78 -4.44
N GLY A 433 -14.64 -11.23 -3.85
CA GLY A 433 -15.31 -11.81 -2.69
C GLY A 433 -15.91 -13.18 -3.03
N GLU A 434 -16.06 -13.49 -4.32
CA GLU A 434 -16.60 -14.74 -4.80
C GLU A 434 -15.70 -15.93 -4.48
N ASP A 435 -16.38 -16.95 -3.99
CA ASP A 435 -15.83 -18.04 -3.23
C ASP A 435 -14.96 -18.96 -4.08
N LEU A 436 -13.88 -19.47 -3.48
CA LEU A 436 -13.55 -20.85 -3.74
C LEU A 436 -14.75 -21.63 -3.19
N PRO A 437 -15.52 -22.38 -4.00
CA PRO A 437 -16.64 -23.14 -3.46
C PRO A 437 -16.10 -23.97 -2.30
N ALA A 438 -16.62 -23.71 -1.11
CA ALA A 438 -16.57 -24.71 -0.08
C ALA A 438 -17.28 -25.91 -0.69
N ARG A 439 -16.62 -27.05 -0.74
CA ARG A 439 -17.36 -28.30 -0.85
C ARG A 439 -18.20 -28.34 0.41
N GLU A 440 -19.48 -27.96 0.28
CA GLU A 440 -20.46 -28.24 1.31
C GLU A 440 -20.38 -29.76 1.50
N GLU A 441 -19.92 -30.18 2.67
CA GLU A 441 -20.21 -31.52 3.17
C GLU A 441 -21.71 -31.53 3.49
N ASN A 442 -22.53 -31.58 2.44
CA ASN A 442 -23.84 -32.19 2.51
C ASN A 442 -23.61 -33.66 2.22
N GLU A 443 -23.44 -34.45 3.28
CA GLU A 443 -23.72 -35.88 3.31
C GLU A 443 -23.64 -36.36 4.77
N SER A 444 -24.76 -36.24 5.49
CA SER A 444 -25.34 -37.18 6.48
C SER A 444 -26.26 -36.44 7.45
#